data_AF-A0AAC9V6A8-F1
#
_entry.id   AF-A0AAC9V6A8-F1
#
_cell.length_a   1.000
_cell.length_b   1.000
_cell.length_c   1.000
_cell.angle_alpha   90.00
_cell.angle_beta   90.00
_cell.angle_gamma   90.00
#
_symmetry.space_group_name_H-M   'P 1'
#
loop_
_entity.id
_entity.type
_entity.pdbx_description
1 polymer ?
#
loop_
_entity_poly.entity_id
_entity_poly.type
_entity_poly.pdbx_seq_one_letter_code
_entity_poly.pdbx_strand_id
1 'polypeptide(L)'
;MLQQAMQKLQAETVANQKNKYIQVIGAFLMKHLESHPEHATGIIEEGKSILGSLDAMKAEAKKQASNGVGVLTDEEGFAIVLQYFGVKPPEAEPVAAAIASPVFKSTLDDLL
;
A
#
# COMPACT_ATOMS: atom_id res chain seq x y z
N MET A 1 -10.30 19.75 -10.06
CA MET A 1 -9.43 18.92 -9.20
C MET A 1 -9.62 17.44 -9.47
N LEU A 2 -10.81 16.87 -9.22
CA LEU A 2 -11.08 15.44 -9.43
C LEU A 2 -10.72 14.93 -10.84
N GLN A 3 -11.24 15.58 -11.89
CA GLN A 3 -10.96 15.18 -13.28
C GLN A 3 -9.47 15.24 -13.63
N GLN A 4 -8.75 16.26 -13.13
CA GLN A 4 -7.31 16.40 -13.34
C GLN A 4 -6.54 15.29 -12.62
N ALA A 5 -6.93 14.92 -11.40
CA ALA A 5 -6.36 13.79 -10.67
C ALA A 5 -6.58 12.46 -11.42
N MET A 6 -7.81 12.22 -11.90
CA MET A 6 -8.15 11.03 -12.71
C MET A 6 -7.31 10.97 -13.99
N GLN A 7 -7.17 12.08 -14.71
CA GLN A 7 -6.35 12.15 -15.92
C GLN A 7 -4.87 11.89 -15.63
N LYS A 8 -4.33 12.45 -14.54
CA LYS A 8 -2.94 12.20 -14.12
C LYS A 8 -2.73 10.72 -13.82
N LEU A 9 -3.59 10.11 -13.00
CA LEU A 9 -3.50 8.67 -12.67
C LEU A 9 -3.61 7.79 -13.91
N GLN A 10 -4.52 8.11 -14.82
CA GLN A 10 -4.68 7.39 -16.08
C GLN A 10 -3.43 7.52 -16.95
N ALA A 11 -2.85 8.72 -17.08
CA ALA A 11 -1.63 8.96 -17.84
C ALA A 11 -0.44 8.17 -17.26
N GLU A 12 -0.25 8.17 -15.94
CA GLU A 12 0.82 7.40 -15.28
C GLU A 12 0.63 5.89 -15.47
N THR A 13 -0.61 5.41 -15.42
CA THR A 13 -0.97 4.01 -15.65
C THR A 13 -0.69 3.58 -17.09
N VAL A 14 -1.04 4.42 -18.07
CA VAL A 14 -0.80 4.17 -19.50
C VAL A 14 0.69 4.24 -19.83
N ALA A 15 1.43 5.19 -19.28
CA ALA A 15 2.87 5.31 -19.47
C ALA A 15 3.63 4.07 -18.95
N ASN A 16 3.06 3.37 -17.96
CA ASN A 16 3.67 2.24 -17.29
C ASN A 16 2.87 0.93 -17.42
N GLN A 17 2.27 0.68 -18.59
CA GLN A 17 1.44 -0.51 -18.85
C GLN A 17 2.12 -1.85 -18.52
N LYS A 18 3.45 -1.94 -18.61
CA LYS A 18 4.21 -3.15 -18.30
C LYS A 18 4.33 -3.43 -16.80
N ASN A 19 4.15 -2.41 -15.96
CA ASN A 19 4.25 -2.53 -14.52
C ASN A 19 2.88 -2.84 -13.90
N LYS A 20 2.66 -4.13 -13.60
CA LYS A 20 1.40 -4.63 -13.02
C LYS A 20 1.03 -3.95 -11.70
N TYR A 21 2.01 -3.56 -10.89
CA TYR A 21 1.77 -2.90 -9.60
C TYR A 21 1.23 -1.48 -9.80
N ILE A 22 1.75 -0.75 -10.80
CA ILE A 22 1.23 0.58 -11.16
C ILE A 22 -0.22 0.46 -11.66
N GLN A 23 -0.58 -0.60 -12.39
CA GLN A 23 -1.97 -0.83 -12.81
C GLN A 23 -2.90 -1.01 -11.61
N VAL A 24 -2.52 -1.86 -10.65
CA VAL A 24 -3.33 -2.15 -9.46
C VAL A 24 -3.51 -0.89 -8.62
N ILE A 25 -2.41 -0.19 -8.30
CA ILE A 25 -2.47 1.03 -7.50
C ILE A 25 -3.21 2.15 -8.24
N GLY A 26 -3.01 2.29 -9.54
CA GLY A 26 -3.74 3.27 -10.35
C GLY A 26 -5.24 3.03 -10.31
N ALA A 27 -5.69 1.79 -10.51
CA ALA A 27 -7.11 1.43 -10.44
C ALA A 27 -7.69 1.65 -9.03
N PHE A 28 -6.93 1.28 -7.99
CA PHE A 28 -7.30 1.53 -6.60
C PHE A 28 -7.51 3.03 -6.31
N LEU A 29 -6.54 3.88 -6.69
CA LEU A 29 -6.61 5.32 -6.47
C LEU A 29 -7.77 5.97 -7.24
N MET A 30 -8.00 5.55 -8.49
CA MET A 30 -9.15 6.02 -9.27
C MET A 30 -10.47 5.69 -8.56
N LYS A 31 -10.65 4.43 -8.13
CA LYS A 31 -11.84 4.03 -7.36
C LYS A 31 -11.98 4.79 -6.03
N HIS A 32 -10.88 5.05 -5.34
CA HIS A 32 -10.87 5.84 -4.10
C HIS A 32 -11.40 7.25 -4.33
N LEU A 33 -10.96 7.91 -5.40
CA LEU A 33 -11.38 9.27 -5.75
C LEU A 33 -12.85 9.37 -6.18
N GLU A 34 -13.47 8.30 -6.65
CA GLU A 34 -14.92 8.27 -6.91
C GLU A 34 -15.73 8.42 -5.61
N SER A 35 -15.23 7.84 -4.52
CA SER A 35 -15.88 7.90 -3.20
C SER A 35 -15.40 9.09 -2.35
N HIS A 36 -14.18 9.57 -2.60
CA HIS A 36 -13.50 10.61 -1.83
C HIS A 36 -12.86 11.67 -2.73
N PRO A 37 -13.67 12.50 -3.41
CA PRO A 37 -13.16 13.51 -4.33
C PRO A 37 -12.29 14.59 -3.65
N GLU A 38 -12.43 14.78 -2.34
CA GLU A 38 -11.62 15.69 -1.52
C GLU A 38 -10.13 15.33 -1.51
N HIS A 39 -9.79 14.05 -1.74
CA HIS A 39 -8.40 13.58 -1.77
C HIS A 39 -7.69 13.86 -3.10
N ALA A 40 -8.40 14.37 -4.11
CA ALA A 40 -7.83 14.67 -5.44
C ALA A 40 -6.66 15.67 -5.38
N THR A 41 -6.66 16.57 -4.40
CA THR A 41 -5.60 17.58 -4.24
C THR A 41 -4.24 16.96 -3.96
N GLY A 42 -4.19 15.92 -3.11
CA GLY A 42 -2.93 15.22 -2.81
C GLY A 42 -2.38 14.44 -4.00
N ILE A 43 -3.26 13.99 -4.90
CA ILE A 43 -2.86 13.26 -6.11
C ILE A 43 -2.18 14.17 -7.13
N ILE A 44 -2.65 15.41 -7.29
CA ILE A 44 -2.10 16.35 -8.29
C ILE A 44 -0.90 17.14 -7.78
N GLU A 45 -0.55 17.00 -6.50
CA GLU A 45 0.58 17.68 -5.87
C GLU A 45 1.89 17.37 -6.62
N GLU A 46 2.75 18.38 -6.74
CA GLU A 46 4.01 18.25 -7.45
C GLU A 46 4.92 17.21 -6.77
N GLY A 47 5.58 16.38 -7.57
CA GLY A 47 6.44 15.30 -7.08
C GLY A 47 5.69 14.03 -6.62
N LYS A 48 4.35 14.04 -6.55
CA LYS A 48 3.56 12.83 -6.28
C LYS A 48 3.35 12.00 -7.55
N SER A 49 3.52 10.68 -7.42
CA SER A 49 3.30 9.70 -8.48
C SER A 49 2.92 8.32 -7.91
N ILE A 50 2.33 7.46 -8.75
CA ILE A 50 2.02 6.07 -8.41
C ILE A 50 3.30 5.28 -8.11
N LEU A 51 4.38 5.55 -8.85
CA LEU A 51 5.66 4.89 -8.58
C LEU A 51 6.20 5.30 -7.20
N GLY A 52 6.10 6.59 -6.85
CA GLY A 52 6.51 7.09 -5.54
C GLY A 52 5.73 6.46 -4.38
N SER A 53 4.43 6.19 -4.55
CA SER A 53 3.64 5.49 -3.53
C SER A 53 4.04 4.02 -3.39
N LEU A 54 4.40 3.35 -4.49
CA LEU A 54 4.96 1.99 -4.46
C LEU A 54 6.33 1.94 -3.74
N ASP A 55 7.18 2.95 -3.96
CA ASP A 55 8.45 3.05 -3.26
C ASP A 55 8.27 3.28 -1.75
N ALA A 56 7.27 4.08 -1.36
CA ALA A 56 6.89 4.24 0.05
C ALA A 56 6.40 2.91 0.67
N MET A 57 5.52 2.18 -0.04
CA MET A 57 5.05 0.86 0.38
C MET A 57 6.20 -0.15 0.55
N LYS A 58 7.15 -0.16 -0.40
CA LYS A 58 8.37 -0.98 -0.32
C LYS A 58 9.23 -0.62 0.89
N ALA A 59 9.38 0.67 1.18
CA ALA A 59 10.16 1.12 2.33
C ALA A 59 9.54 0.66 3.66
N GLU A 60 8.22 0.73 3.81
CA GLU A 60 7.52 0.23 5.00
C GLU A 60 7.59 -1.29 5.13
N ALA A 61 7.35 -2.04 4.04
CA ALA A 61 7.50 -3.50 4.04
C ALA A 61 8.90 -3.93 4.51
N LYS A 62 9.94 -3.19 4.11
CA LYS A 62 11.32 -3.48 4.50
C LYS A 62 11.57 -3.33 6.00
N LYS A 63 10.86 -2.45 6.70
CA LYS A 63 11.01 -2.27 8.16
C LYS A 63 10.54 -3.49 8.94
N GLN A 64 9.55 -4.20 8.42
CA GLN A 64 8.94 -5.37 9.04
C GLN A 64 9.50 -6.69 8.48
N ALA A 65 10.57 -6.62 7.67
CA ALA A 65 11.08 -7.77 6.95
C ALA A 65 11.67 -8.82 7.89
N SER A 66 11.25 -10.07 7.73
CA SER A 66 11.86 -11.24 8.36
C SER A 66 12.59 -12.05 7.30
N ASN A 67 13.85 -12.43 7.58
CA ASN A 67 14.72 -13.13 6.61
C ASN A 67 14.84 -12.41 5.25
N GLY A 68 14.83 -11.07 5.25
CA GLY A 68 14.93 -10.26 4.03
C GLY A 68 13.64 -10.14 3.22
N VAL A 69 12.52 -10.68 3.71
CA VAL A 69 11.21 -10.59 3.06
C VAL A 69 10.26 -9.79 3.94
N GLY A 70 9.79 -8.66 3.42
CA GLY A 70 8.69 -7.89 4.00
C GLY A 70 7.39 -8.26 3.31
N VAL A 71 6.36 -8.58 4.09
CA VAL A 71 5.01 -8.87 3.60
C VAL A 71 4.08 -7.83 4.21
N LEU A 72 3.20 -7.28 3.37
CA LEU A 72 2.12 -6.41 3.79
C LEU A 72 0.81 -7.09 3.40
N THR A 73 -0.22 -6.88 4.20
CA THR A 73 -1.60 -7.10 3.79
C THR A 73 -2.03 -6.07 2.74
N ASP A 74 -3.11 -6.36 2.02
CA ASP A 74 -3.69 -5.41 1.06
C ASP A 74 -4.08 -4.10 1.77
N GLU A 75 -4.69 -4.20 2.96
CA GLU A 75 -5.09 -3.06 3.78
C GLU A 75 -3.91 -2.18 4.17
N GLU A 76 -2.81 -2.77 4.65
CA GLU A 76 -1.59 -2.03 5.00
C GLU A 76 -0.97 -1.36 3.77
N GLY A 77 -0.86 -2.09 2.67
CA GLY A 77 -0.29 -1.57 1.43
C GLY A 77 -1.08 -0.36 0.90
N PHE A 78 -2.40 -0.47 0.84
CA PHE A 78 -3.27 0.63 0.41
C PHE A 78 -3.27 1.80 1.38
N ALA A 79 -3.21 1.55 2.69
CA ALA A 79 -3.10 2.61 3.69
C ALA A 79 -1.81 3.43 3.50
N ILE A 80 -0.66 2.78 3.26
CA ILE A 80 0.60 3.47 2.99
C ILE A 80 0.54 4.30 1.71
N VAL A 81 -0.08 3.75 0.66
CA VAL A 81 -0.30 4.47 -0.60
C VAL A 81 -1.13 5.74 -0.36
N LEU A 82 -2.23 5.64 0.38
CA LEU A 82 -3.07 6.80 0.72
C LEU A 82 -2.31 7.83 1.56
N GLN A 83 -1.57 7.38 2.58
CA GLN A 83 -0.72 8.24 3.40
C GLN A 83 0.33 8.99 2.57
N TYR A 84 0.92 8.35 1.56
CA TYR A 84 1.85 8.99 0.65
C TYR A 84 1.23 10.19 -0.07
N PHE A 85 -0.06 10.17 -0.39
CA PHE A 85 -0.78 11.30 -0.98
C PHE A 85 -1.42 12.25 0.06
N GLY A 86 -1.03 12.14 1.34
CA GLY A 86 -1.54 13.00 2.41
C GLY A 86 -2.95 12.65 2.87
N VAL A 87 -3.49 11.50 2.44
CA VAL A 87 -4.77 10.98 2.93
C VAL A 87 -4.49 10.24 4.24
N LYS A 88 -4.86 10.86 5.37
CA LYS A 88 -4.78 10.18 6.66
C LYS A 88 -5.90 9.15 6.73
N PRO A 89 -5.59 7.85 6.93
CA PRO A 89 -6.61 6.95 7.43
C PRO A 89 -7.11 7.47 8.79
N PRO A 90 -8.39 7.26 9.15
CA PRO A 90 -8.80 7.43 10.53
C PRO A 90 -7.84 6.60 11.39
N GLU A 91 -7.27 7.19 12.44
CA GLU A 91 -6.22 6.61 13.29
C GLU A 91 -6.43 5.10 13.47
N ALA A 92 -5.70 4.30 12.69
CA ALA A 92 -5.57 2.89 12.94
C ALA A 92 -4.51 2.78 14.03
N GLU A 93 -4.92 2.31 15.20
CA GLU A 93 -4.01 1.99 16.29
C GLU A 93 -2.87 1.11 15.77
N PRO A 94 -1.64 1.31 16.25
CA PRO A 94 -0.50 0.54 15.78
C PRO A 94 -0.78 -0.94 16.04
N VAL A 95 -0.86 -1.74 14.97
CA VAL A 95 -0.75 -3.20 15.04
C VAL A 95 0.69 -3.55 15.43
N ALA A 96 1.00 -3.32 16.71
CA ALA A 96 2.20 -3.80 17.34
C ALA A 96 2.13 -5.33 17.38
N ALA A 97 3.00 -5.97 16.60
CA ALA A 97 3.62 -7.27 16.87
C ALA A 97 2.72 -8.31 17.56
N ALA A 98 1.92 -9.05 16.79
CA ALA A 98 1.35 -10.30 17.27
C ALA A 98 1.24 -11.35 16.16
N ILE A 99 2.37 -11.96 15.82
CA ILE A 99 2.45 -13.42 15.73
C ILE A 99 3.83 -13.83 16.23
N ALA A 100 3.91 -14.06 17.54
CA ALA A 100 4.89 -14.97 18.09
C ALA A 100 4.80 -16.28 17.29
N SER A 101 5.95 -16.75 16.80
CA SER A 101 6.06 -18.05 16.15
C SER A 101 5.35 -19.11 17.02
N PRO A 102 4.45 -19.96 16.50
CA PRO A 102 4.02 -21.11 17.26
C PRO A 102 5.24 -22.01 17.41
N VAL A 103 5.82 -22.02 18.61
CA VAL A 103 6.81 -23.03 18.99
C VAL A 103 6.06 -24.36 18.98
N PHE A 104 6.17 -25.10 17.88
CA PHE A 104 5.66 -26.45 17.77
C PHE A 104 6.59 -27.36 18.60
N LYS A 105 6.36 -27.41 19.91
CA LYS A 105 6.91 -28.46 20.78
C LYS A 105 6.10 -29.73 20.56
N SER A 106 6.28 -30.39 19.43
CA SER A 106 5.98 -31.81 19.34
C SER A 106 7.18 -32.56 19.90
N THR A 107 7.15 -32.86 21.19
CA THR A 107 8.00 -33.91 21.75
C THR A 107 7.60 -35.23 21.11
N LEU A 108 8.60 -35.94 20.57
CA LEU A 108 8.47 -37.21 19.84
C LEU A 108 7.89 -38.36 20.70
N ASP A 109 7.69 -38.13 22.00
CA ASP A 109 7.16 -39.09 22.97
C ASP A 109 5.65 -39.34 22.89
N ASP A 110 4.89 -38.62 22.06
CA ASP A 110 3.43 -38.81 21.88
C ASP A 110 3.06 -39.71 20.68
N LEU A 111 4.07 -40.32 20.02
CA LEU A 111 3.90 -41.13 18.78
C LEU A 111 4.48 -42.56 18.86
N LEU A 112 4.81 -43.03 20.07
CA LEU A 112 5.24 -44.41 20.35
C LEU A 112 4.34 -45.05 21.41
#